data_AF-A0A6V7QS06-F1
#
_entry.id   AF-A0A6V7QS06-F1
#
_cell.length_a   1.000
_cell.length_b   1.000
_cell.length_c   1.000
_cell.angle_alpha   90.00
_cell.angle_beta   90.00
_cell.angle_gamma   90.00
#
_symmetry.space_group_name_H-M   'P 1'
#
loop_
_entity.id
_entity.type
_entity.pdbx_description
1 polymer ?
#
loop_
_entity_poly.entity_id
_entity_poly.type
_entity_poly.pdbx_seq_one_letter_code
_entity_poly.pdbx_strand_id
1 'polypeptide(L)'
;MYRVECMLKYACPIQEEDYLRKRRWGIDAGLAASIANGEDLGPIVRQAFKYGKPEVLLHNLKNIVKKKEIEVEELCKLHYEEFILAVDELRGVLVDADELKSTLSSENLRLQEVANSLLLKLDELLELYLIKKNVSEAIKTLKACLWYPIYALCAIKTCQRAGLPCVENFGLD
;
A
#
# COMPACT_ATOMS: atom_id res chain seq x y z
N MET A 1 -21.41 6.03 -0.50
CA MET A 1 -22.49 6.67 0.26
C MET A 1 -22.35 8.20 0.39
N TYR A 2 -21.35 8.85 -0.20
CA TYR A 2 -21.19 10.33 -0.18
C TYR A 2 -21.29 11.02 -1.54
N ARG A 3 -21.75 10.30 -2.58
CA ARG A 3 -21.77 10.75 -3.99
C ARG A 3 -23.11 11.39 -4.43
N VAL A 4 -24.07 11.57 -3.52
CA VAL A 4 -25.48 11.90 -3.88
C VAL A 4 -25.99 13.21 -3.26
N GLU A 5 -25.40 13.71 -2.16
CA GLU A 5 -25.94 14.90 -1.48
C GLU A 5 -25.67 16.23 -2.20
N CYS A 6 -24.56 16.37 -2.93
CA CYS A 6 -24.31 17.61 -3.70
C CYS A 6 -25.11 17.69 -5.00
N MET A 7 -25.52 16.55 -5.57
CA MET A 7 -26.24 16.49 -6.85
C MET A 7 -27.75 16.76 -6.70
N LEU A 8 -28.35 16.42 -5.55
CA LEU A 8 -29.79 16.54 -5.34
C LEU A 8 -30.28 17.96 -5.01
N LYS A 9 -29.39 18.92 -4.71
CA LYS A 9 -29.80 20.26 -4.28
C LYS A 9 -29.97 21.26 -5.42
N TYR A 10 -29.46 20.97 -6.63
CA TYR A 10 -29.36 21.99 -7.70
C TYR A 10 -29.76 21.51 -9.11
N ALA A 11 -30.29 20.30 -9.28
CA ALA A 11 -30.78 19.83 -10.57
C ALA A 11 -32.23 20.29 -10.85
N CYS A 12 -32.34 21.39 -11.64
CA CYS A 12 -33.49 21.82 -12.49
C CYS A 12 -34.55 22.78 -11.88
N PRO A 13 -35.18 23.73 -12.64
CA PRO A 13 -34.87 24.35 -13.95
C PRO A 13 -34.78 25.90 -13.91
N ILE A 14 -34.01 26.51 -14.80
CA ILE A 14 -34.32 27.87 -15.29
C ILE A 14 -34.31 27.83 -16.83
N GLN A 15 -35.39 27.31 -17.40
CA GLN A 15 -35.80 27.75 -18.73
C GLN A 15 -36.78 28.91 -18.54
N GLU A 16 -36.76 29.83 -19.51
CA GLU A 16 -37.81 30.83 -19.78
C GLU A 16 -37.63 32.21 -19.11
N GLU A 17 -36.82 33.10 -19.72
CA GLU A 17 -37.01 34.58 -19.68
C GLU A 17 -36.08 35.32 -20.67
N ASP A 18 -35.88 34.81 -21.90
CA ASP A 18 -34.88 35.36 -22.84
C ASP A 18 -35.43 36.31 -23.93
N TYR A 19 -36.61 36.90 -23.75
CA TYR A 19 -37.29 37.64 -24.83
C TYR A 19 -37.46 39.16 -24.67
N LEU A 20 -37.05 39.82 -23.57
CA LEU A 20 -37.40 41.24 -23.35
C LEU A 20 -36.31 42.16 -22.79
N ARG A 21 -35.11 42.27 -23.39
CA ARG A 21 -34.23 43.40 -23.03
C ARG A 21 -33.25 43.95 -24.07
N LYS A 22 -33.62 43.97 -25.35
CA LYS A 22 -32.77 44.48 -26.45
C LYS A 22 -32.68 46.02 -26.59
N ARG A 23 -32.95 46.86 -25.56
CA ARG A 23 -32.87 48.35 -25.69
C ARG A 23 -32.46 49.14 -24.43
N ARG A 24 -31.40 48.77 -23.69
CA ARG A 24 -30.94 49.63 -22.55
C ARG A 24 -29.43 49.55 -22.25
N TRP A 25 -28.59 49.60 -23.29
CA TRP A 25 -27.14 49.37 -23.23
C TRP A 25 -26.29 50.39 -22.45
N GLY A 26 -26.86 51.45 -21.87
CA GLY A 26 -26.08 52.52 -21.23
C GLY A 26 -25.77 52.36 -19.74
N ILE A 27 -26.63 51.66 -18.97
CA ILE A 27 -26.48 51.52 -17.50
C ILE A 27 -25.92 50.14 -17.12
N ASP A 28 -26.15 49.14 -17.96
CA ASP A 28 -25.78 47.74 -17.72
C ASP A 28 -24.26 47.51 -17.78
N ALA A 29 -23.60 48.06 -18.81
CA ALA A 29 -22.15 47.92 -18.99
C ALA A 29 -21.33 48.64 -17.91
N GLY A 30 -21.76 49.85 -17.51
CA GLY A 30 -21.09 50.63 -16.46
C GLY A 30 -21.22 49.97 -15.08
N LEU A 31 -22.42 49.51 -14.73
CA LEU A 31 -22.66 48.80 -13.47
C LEU A 31 -21.87 47.48 -13.38
N ALA A 32 -21.84 46.70 -14.47
CA ALA A 32 -21.10 45.45 -14.50
C ALA A 32 -19.58 45.67 -14.34
N ALA A 33 -19.03 46.73 -14.94
CA ALA A 33 -17.63 47.10 -14.79
C ALA A 33 -17.29 47.51 -13.35
N SER A 34 -18.09 48.38 -12.73
CA SER A 34 -17.87 48.79 -11.34
C SER A 34 -17.95 47.61 -10.36
N ILE A 35 -18.87 46.67 -10.58
CA ILE A 35 -18.94 45.43 -9.77
C ILE A 35 -17.70 44.55 -9.99
N ALA A 36 -17.26 44.38 -11.24
CA ALA A 36 -16.08 43.57 -11.56
C ALA A 36 -14.78 44.16 -10.97
N ASN A 37 -14.68 45.48 -10.92
CA ASN A 37 -13.52 46.20 -10.39
C ASN A 37 -13.58 46.44 -8.86
N GLY A 38 -14.69 46.10 -8.20
CA GLY A 38 -14.88 46.37 -6.78
C GLY A 38 -15.02 47.87 -6.44
N GLU A 39 -15.51 48.67 -7.38
CA GLU A 39 -15.73 50.11 -7.22
C GLU A 39 -16.96 50.41 -6.35
N ASP A 40 -16.99 51.61 -5.74
CA ASP A 40 -18.14 52.06 -4.97
C ASP A 40 -19.39 52.22 -5.86
N LEU A 41 -20.46 51.52 -5.49
CA LEU A 41 -21.75 51.55 -6.19
C LEU A 41 -22.64 52.72 -5.74
N GLY A 42 -22.29 53.42 -4.65
CA GLY A 42 -23.04 54.54 -4.09
C GLY A 42 -23.45 55.61 -5.11
N PRO A 43 -22.56 56.07 -6.01
CA PRO A 43 -22.89 57.02 -7.08
C PRO A 43 -23.94 56.49 -8.05
N ILE A 44 -23.85 55.22 -8.47
CA ILE A 44 -24.77 54.59 -9.41
C ILE A 44 -26.15 54.39 -8.78
N VAL A 45 -26.18 53.96 -7.52
CA VAL A 45 -27.42 53.83 -6.73
C VAL A 45 -28.08 55.20 -6.59
N ARG A 46 -27.36 56.22 -6.12
CA ARG A 46 -27.90 57.58 -5.95
C ARG A 46 -28.42 58.15 -7.28
N GLN A 47 -27.73 57.89 -8.38
CA GLN A 47 -28.16 58.29 -9.73
C GLN A 47 -29.48 57.60 -10.12
N ALA A 48 -29.62 56.29 -9.91
CA ALA A 48 -30.83 55.55 -10.25
C ALA A 48 -32.07 56.05 -9.50
N PHE A 49 -31.93 56.35 -8.21
CA PHE A 49 -33.01 56.94 -7.40
C PHE A 49 -33.33 58.37 -7.82
N LYS A 50 -32.32 59.21 -8.10
CA LYS A 50 -32.51 60.60 -8.56
C LYS A 50 -33.32 60.68 -9.86
N TYR A 51 -33.14 59.73 -10.77
CA TYR A 51 -33.88 59.67 -12.04
C TYR A 51 -35.17 58.84 -11.98
N GLY A 52 -35.60 58.37 -10.79
CA GLY A 52 -36.82 57.59 -10.63
C GLY A 52 -36.76 56.21 -11.32
N LYS A 53 -35.58 55.60 -11.43
CA LYS A 53 -35.36 54.29 -12.07
C LYS A 53 -34.77 53.20 -11.14
N PRO A 54 -35.19 53.08 -9.86
CA PRO A 54 -34.64 52.06 -8.97
C PRO A 54 -34.94 50.62 -9.43
N GLU A 55 -36.10 50.39 -10.03
CA GLU A 55 -36.48 49.06 -10.54
C GLU A 55 -35.57 48.58 -11.69
N VAL A 56 -35.09 49.51 -12.52
CA VAL A 56 -34.17 49.19 -13.62
C VAL A 56 -32.81 48.76 -13.07
N LEU A 57 -32.34 49.45 -12.01
CA LEU A 57 -31.11 49.10 -11.31
C LEU A 57 -31.24 47.73 -10.64
N LEU A 58 -32.34 47.49 -9.91
CA LEU A 58 -32.61 46.21 -9.26
C LEU A 58 -32.64 45.07 -10.28
N HIS A 59 -33.30 45.27 -11.42
CA HIS A 59 -33.35 44.26 -12.48
C HIS A 59 -31.96 43.99 -13.09
N ASN A 60 -31.13 45.03 -13.30
CA ASN A 60 -29.74 44.83 -13.74
C ASN A 60 -28.92 44.04 -12.72
N LEU A 61 -29.02 44.39 -11.43
CA LEU A 61 -28.32 43.67 -10.36
C LEU A 61 -28.73 42.19 -10.32
N LYS A 62 -30.02 41.89 -10.44
CA LYS A 62 -30.51 40.51 -10.53
C LYS A 62 -29.92 39.76 -11.73
N ASN A 63 -29.80 40.42 -12.88
CA ASN A 63 -29.21 39.82 -14.08
C ASN A 63 -27.71 39.55 -13.89
N ILE A 64 -26.99 40.47 -13.26
CA ILE A 64 -25.56 40.32 -12.95
C ILE A 64 -25.34 39.18 -11.96
N VAL A 65 -26.17 39.07 -10.91
CA VAL A 65 -26.14 37.96 -9.95
C VAL A 65 -26.34 36.63 -10.67
N LYS A 66 -27.42 36.48 -11.47
CA LYS A 66 -27.67 35.26 -12.25
C LYS A 66 -26.50 34.91 -13.18
N LYS A 67 -25.94 35.90 -13.88
CA LYS A 67 -24.79 35.68 -14.75
C LYS A 67 -23.56 35.21 -13.97
N LYS A 68 -23.30 35.79 -12.80
CA LYS A 68 -22.19 35.39 -11.93
C LYS A 68 -22.40 34.01 -11.32
N GLU A 69 -23.63 33.63 -10.99
CA GLU A 69 -23.96 32.27 -10.56
C GLU A 69 -23.64 31.24 -11.64
N ILE A 70 -23.98 31.53 -12.91
CA ILE A 70 -23.63 30.67 -14.05
C ILE A 70 -22.11 30.59 -14.26
N GLU A 71 -21.39 31.72 -14.23
CA GLU A 71 -19.92 31.74 -14.37
C GLU A 71 -19.24 30.92 -13.26
N VAL A 72 -19.75 31.00 -12.03
CA VAL A 72 -19.26 30.19 -10.90
C VAL A 72 -19.56 28.70 -11.15
N GLU A 73 -20.76 28.36 -11.62
CA GLU A 73 -21.14 26.98 -11.92
C GLU A 73 -20.28 26.37 -13.03
N GLU A 74 -19.97 27.14 -14.09
CA GLU A 74 -19.10 26.70 -15.18
C GLU A 74 -17.65 26.47 -14.72
N LEU A 75 -17.11 27.38 -13.90
CA LEU A 75 -15.80 27.23 -13.26
C LEU A 75 -15.73 25.98 -12.37
N CYS A 76 -16.80 25.71 -11.62
CA CYS A 76 -16.90 24.50 -10.81
C CYS A 76 -16.94 23.25 -11.71
N LYS A 77 -17.79 23.22 -12.75
CA LYS A 77 -17.91 22.08 -13.68
C LYS A 77 -16.58 21.72 -14.36
N LEU A 78 -15.75 22.71 -14.68
CA LEU A 78 -14.48 22.48 -15.39
C LEU A 78 -13.52 21.58 -14.60
N HIS A 79 -13.55 21.61 -13.26
CA HIS A 79 -12.55 20.93 -12.42
C HIS A 79 -13.13 19.81 -11.54
N TYR A 80 -14.46 19.69 -11.43
CA TYR A 80 -15.08 18.65 -10.60
C TYR A 80 -14.83 17.24 -11.13
N GLU A 81 -14.89 17.05 -12.45
CA GLU A 81 -14.68 15.72 -13.05
C GLU A 81 -13.24 15.22 -12.81
N GLU A 82 -12.24 16.07 -13.03
CA GLU A 82 -10.84 15.71 -12.78
C GLU A 82 -10.56 15.39 -11.30
N PHE A 83 -11.14 16.18 -10.38
CA PHE A 83 -11.02 15.92 -8.95
C PHE A 83 -11.67 14.59 -8.55
N ILE A 84 -12.86 14.29 -9.07
CA ILE A 84 -13.57 13.03 -8.79
C ILE A 84 -12.78 11.84 -9.34
N LEU A 85 -12.27 11.95 -10.57
CA LEU A 85 -11.43 10.91 -11.17
C LEU A 85 -10.17 10.66 -10.33
N ALA A 86 -9.47 11.71 -9.91
CA ALA A 86 -8.28 11.58 -9.07
C ALA A 86 -8.58 10.92 -7.71
N VAL A 87 -9.72 11.23 -7.09
CA VAL A 87 -10.16 10.58 -5.84
C VAL A 87 -10.52 9.10 -6.06
N ASP A 88 -11.21 8.78 -7.16
CA ASP A 88 -11.54 7.39 -7.52
C ASP A 88 -10.27 6.57 -7.84
N GLU A 89 -9.30 7.16 -8.54
CA GLU A 89 -7.99 6.55 -8.82
C GLU A 89 -7.20 6.30 -7.53
N LEU A 90 -7.11 7.30 -6.63
CA LEU A 90 -6.43 7.14 -5.34
C LEU A 90 -7.09 6.04 -4.49
N ARG A 91 -8.42 5.93 -4.56
CA ARG A 91 -9.15 4.85 -3.89
C ARG A 91 -8.80 3.48 -4.51
N GLY A 92 -8.61 3.39 -5.82
CA GLY A 92 -8.09 2.19 -6.49
C GLY A 92 -6.71 1.80 -5.95
N VAL A 93 -5.77 2.75 -5.89
CA VAL A 93 -4.43 2.54 -5.34
C VAL A 93 -4.48 2.02 -3.89
N LEU A 94 -5.39 2.52 -3.06
CA LEU A 94 -5.56 2.05 -1.69
C LEU A 94 -6.06 0.61 -1.61
N VAL A 95 -6.96 0.20 -2.51
CA VAL A 95 -7.44 -1.19 -2.58
C VAL A 95 -6.30 -2.12 -3.01
N ASP A 96 -5.58 -1.75 -4.07
CA ASP A 96 -4.45 -2.55 -4.58
C ASP A 96 -3.34 -2.70 -3.52
N ALA A 97 -3.06 -1.62 -2.76
CA ALA A 97 -2.10 -1.66 -1.68
C ALA A 97 -2.53 -2.59 -0.52
N ASP A 98 -3.82 -2.65 -0.20
CA ASP A 98 -4.34 -3.54 0.85
C ASP A 98 -4.30 -5.01 0.39
N GLU A 99 -4.64 -5.28 -0.88
CA GLU A 99 -4.51 -6.61 -1.46
C GLU A 99 -3.05 -7.09 -1.49
N LEU A 100 -2.13 -6.21 -1.89
CA LEU A 100 -0.69 -6.50 -1.87
C LEU A 100 -0.20 -6.82 -0.46
N LYS A 101 -0.62 -6.03 0.54
CA LYS A 101 -0.30 -6.25 1.95
C LYS A 101 -0.81 -7.60 2.45
N SER A 102 -2.06 -7.94 2.11
CA SER A 102 -2.66 -9.22 2.49
C SER A 102 -1.90 -10.40 1.89
N THR A 103 -1.60 -10.31 0.59
CA THR A 103 -0.81 -11.33 -0.13
C THR A 103 0.58 -11.50 0.47
N LEU A 104 1.30 -10.39 0.72
CA LEU A 104 2.63 -10.42 1.33
C LEU A 104 2.60 -11.08 2.72
N SER A 105 1.59 -10.76 3.53
CA SER A 105 1.43 -11.36 4.86
C SER A 105 1.17 -12.86 4.76
N SER A 106 0.32 -13.30 3.83
CA SER A 106 0.04 -14.72 3.59
C SER A 106 1.28 -15.49 3.14
N GLU A 107 2.02 -14.96 2.16
CA GLU A 107 3.24 -15.60 1.66
C GLU A 107 4.35 -15.63 2.72
N ASN A 108 4.47 -14.57 3.55
CA ASN A 108 5.38 -14.58 4.68
C ASN A 108 5.06 -15.69 5.69
N LEU A 109 3.77 -15.90 6.01
CA LEU A 109 3.36 -16.99 6.91
C LEU A 109 3.72 -18.36 6.32
N ARG A 110 3.40 -18.60 5.05
CA ARG A 110 3.72 -19.85 4.35
C ARG A 110 5.23 -20.11 4.31
N LEU A 111 6.03 -19.07 4.07
CA LEU A 111 7.49 -19.17 4.08
C LEU A 111 8.00 -19.56 5.47
N GLN A 112 7.48 -18.94 6.53
CA GLN A 112 7.86 -19.26 7.90
C GLN A 112 7.49 -20.70 8.28
N GLU A 113 6.32 -21.19 7.87
CA GLU A 113 5.91 -22.59 8.08
C GLU A 113 6.87 -23.59 7.43
N VAL A 114 7.21 -23.36 6.16
CA VAL A 114 8.15 -24.22 5.43
C VAL A 114 9.55 -24.14 6.05
N ALA A 115 10.01 -22.93 6.40
CA ALA A 115 11.30 -22.73 7.03
C ALA A 115 11.40 -23.45 8.38
N ASN A 116 10.37 -23.35 9.23
CA ASN A 116 10.32 -24.03 10.52
C ASN A 116 10.34 -25.56 10.35
N SER A 117 9.57 -26.09 9.40
CA SER A 117 9.58 -27.53 9.08
C SER A 117 10.97 -28.00 8.64
N LEU A 118 11.65 -27.21 7.81
CA LEU A 118 13.01 -27.51 7.36
C LEU A 118 14.04 -27.45 8.49
N LEU A 119 13.92 -26.47 9.40
CA LEU A 119 14.78 -26.37 10.58
C LEU A 119 14.64 -27.60 11.49
N LEU A 120 13.41 -28.07 11.73
CA LEU A 120 13.18 -29.31 12.50
C LEU A 120 13.84 -30.53 11.82
N LYS A 121 13.77 -30.61 10.50
CA LYS A 121 14.44 -31.69 9.74
C LYS A 121 15.96 -31.58 9.78
N LEU A 122 16.50 -30.37 9.84
CA LEU A 122 17.94 -30.15 10.04
C LEU A 122 18.37 -30.61 11.43
N ASP A 123 17.61 -30.30 12.48
CA ASP A 123 17.90 -30.75 13.84
C ASP A 123 17.86 -32.30 13.95
N GLU A 124 16.83 -32.93 13.38
CA GLU A 124 16.76 -34.40 13.27
C GLU A 124 17.99 -34.99 12.56
N LEU A 125 18.44 -34.36 11.47
CA LEU A 125 19.61 -34.81 10.71
C LEU A 125 20.90 -34.68 11.52
N LEU A 126 21.07 -33.59 12.28
CA LEU A 126 22.24 -33.38 13.14
C LEU A 126 22.32 -34.45 14.24
N GLU A 127 21.20 -34.78 14.86
CA GLU A 127 21.13 -35.88 15.84
C GLU A 127 21.51 -37.23 15.21
N LEU A 128 21.02 -37.52 14.01
CA LEU A 128 21.40 -38.73 13.28
C LEU A 128 22.90 -38.77 12.96
N TYR A 129 23.54 -37.63 12.67
CA TYR A 129 24.99 -37.56 12.48
C TYR A 129 25.77 -37.89 13.76
N LEU A 130 25.31 -37.41 14.91
CA LEU A 130 25.91 -37.74 16.21
C LEU A 130 25.79 -39.24 16.50
N ILE A 131 24.60 -39.81 16.29
CA ILE A 131 24.37 -41.26 16.45
C ILE A 131 25.28 -42.05 15.50
N LYS A 132 25.34 -41.67 14.23
CA LYS A 132 26.22 -42.32 13.23
C LYS A 132 27.68 -42.28 13.67
N LYS A 133 28.15 -41.15 14.21
CA LYS A 133 29.52 -41.02 14.73
C LYS A 133 29.76 -41.99 15.88
N ASN A 134 28.88 -42.01 16.88
CA ASN A 134 28.98 -42.90 18.04
C ASN A 134 28.98 -44.38 17.62
N VAL A 135 28.10 -44.76 16.69
CA VAL A 135 28.06 -46.13 16.13
C VAL A 135 29.34 -46.47 15.39
N SER A 136 29.88 -45.54 14.59
CA SER A 136 31.14 -45.75 13.87
C SER A 136 32.32 -45.94 14.84
N GLU A 137 32.39 -45.15 15.91
CA GLU A 137 33.40 -45.29 16.96
C GLU A 137 33.27 -46.61 17.70
N ALA A 138 32.06 -47.02 18.10
CA ALA A 138 31.82 -48.31 18.73
C ALA A 138 32.27 -49.48 17.83
N ILE A 139 32.00 -49.43 16.53
CA ILE A 139 32.45 -50.44 15.57
C ILE A 139 33.99 -50.49 15.51
N LYS A 140 34.67 -49.34 15.51
CA LYS A 140 36.15 -49.30 15.52
C LYS A 140 36.71 -49.94 16.78
N THR A 141 36.15 -49.61 17.94
CA THR A 141 36.56 -50.19 19.23
C THR A 141 36.34 -51.69 19.26
N LEU A 142 35.17 -52.18 18.82
CA LEU A 142 34.90 -53.62 18.75
C LEU A 142 35.88 -54.35 17.81
N LYS A 143 36.20 -53.76 16.66
CA LYS A 143 37.21 -54.32 15.75
C LYS A 143 38.60 -54.37 16.41
N ALA A 144 38.98 -53.34 17.16
CA ALA A 144 40.24 -53.30 17.89
C ALA A 144 40.29 -54.41 18.97
N CYS A 145 39.22 -54.57 19.76
CA CYS A 145 39.11 -55.65 20.75
C CYS A 145 39.20 -57.05 20.13
N LEU A 146 38.82 -57.22 18.87
CA LEU A 146 38.99 -58.49 18.14
C LEU A 146 40.39 -58.64 17.54
N TRP A 147 40.95 -57.57 16.97
CA TRP A 147 42.25 -57.60 16.30
C TRP A 147 43.40 -57.77 17.29
N TYR A 148 43.44 -57.03 18.40
CA TYR A 148 44.56 -57.08 19.36
C TYR A 148 44.84 -58.50 19.90
N PRO A 149 43.85 -59.29 20.36
CA PRO A 149 44.09 -60.68 20.78
C PRO A 149 44.60 -61.58 19.64
N ILE A 150 44.10 -61.39 18.42
CA ILE A 150 44.55 -62.17 17.25
C ILE A 150 46.03 -61.88 16.95
N TYR A 151 46.42 -60.61 16.94
CA TYR A 151 47.83 -60.22 16.74
C TYR A 151 48.71 -60.74 17.88
N ALA A 152 48.27 -60.64 19.13
CA ALA A 152 48.99 -61.15 20.29
C ALA A 152 49.19 -62.68 20.18
N LEU A 153 48.12 -63.45 19.88
CA LEU A 153 48.21 -64.89 19.68
C LEU A 153 49.13 -65.27 18.51
N CYS A 154 49.11 -64.52 17.41
CA CYS A 154 49.99 -64.74 16.27
C CYS A 154 51.46 -64.52 16.65
N ALA A 155 51.75 -63.41 17.36
CA ALA A 155 53.10 -63.07 17.82
C ALA A 155 53.65 -64.10 18.82
N ILE A 156 52.82 -64.59 19.74
CA ILE A 156 53.22 -65.65 20.68
C ILE A 156 53.57 -66.94 19.92
N LYS A 157 52.72 -67.37 18.97
CA LYS A 157 52.98 -68.58 18.18
C LYS A 157 54.23 -68.48 17.31
N THR A 158 54.51 -67.34 16.69
CA THR A 158 55.72 -67.15 15.87
C THR A 158 56.98 -67.15 16.73
N CYS A 159 56.93 -66.49 17.89
CA CYS A 159 58.02 -66.48 18.87
C CYS A 159 58.36 -67.88 19.40
N GLN A 160 57.34 -68.67 19.78
CA GLN A 160 57.51 -70.07 20.20
C GLN A 160 58.17 -70.93 19.11
N ARG A 161 57.75 -70.75 17.85
CA ARG A 161 58.33 -71.48 16.71
C ARG A 161 59.79 -71.11 16.43
N ALA A 162 60.18 -69.88 16.74
CA ALA A 162 61.55 -69.39 16.54
C ALA A 162 62.49 -69.70 17.72
N GLY A 163 62.00 -70.29 18.82
CA GLY A 163 62.78 -70.54 20.03
C GLY A 163 63.22 -69.27 20.77
N LEU A 164 62.53 -68.15 20.53
CA LEU A 164 62.79 -66.87 21.19
C LEU A 164 62.04 -66.80 22.53
N PRO A 165 62.53 -66.04 23.53
CA PRO A 165 61.78 -65.80 24.76
C PRO A 165 60.53 -64.95 24.46
N CYS A 166 59.35 -65.48 24.77
CA CYS A 166 58.08 -64.78 24.54
C CYS A 166 57.65 -64.02 25.81
N VAL A 167 57.29 -62.75 25.66
CA VAL A 167 56.81 -61.91 26.76
C VAL A 167 55.37 -62.32 27.10
N GLU A 168 55.13 -62.77 28.33
CA GLU A 168 53.81 -63.26 28.79
C GLU A 168 52.82 -62.13 29.16
N ASN A 169 53.29 -60.87 29.25
CA ASN A 169 52.45 -59.74 29.64
C ASN A 169 52.09 -58.87 28.43
N PHE A 170 51.07 -59.29 27.68
CA PHE A 170 50.23 -58.34 26.97
C PHE A 170 49.19 -57.82 27.95
N GLY A 171 49.61 -56.89 28.82
CA GLY A 171 48.70 -56.18 29.72
C GLY A 171 47.58 -55.53 28.90
N LEU A 172 46.37 -56.02 29.11
CA LEU A 172 45.13 -55.34 28.76
C LEU A 172 44.71 -54.57 30.02
N ASP A 173 45.39 -53.47 30.30
CA ASP A 173 44.84 -52.38 31.12
C ASP A 173 44.27 -51.31 30.18
#